data_AF-A0A1I7SM78-F1
#
_entry.id   AF-A0A1I7SM78-F1
#
_cell.length_a   1.000
_cell.length_b   1.000
_cell.length_c   1.000
_cell.angle_alpha   90.00
_cell.angle_beta   90.00
_cell.angle_gamma   90.00
#
_symmetry.space_group_name_H-M   'P 1'
#
loop_
_entity.id
_entity.type
_entity.pdbx_description
1 polymer ?
#
loop_
_entity_poly.entity_id
_entity_poly.type
_entity_poly.pdbx_seq_one_letter_code
_entity_poly.pdbx_strand_id
1 'polypeptide(L)'
;MDALKGIKVIELEGLAPVPFCGQILADFGADVTAIKKKKSGSLKAKFSRNKRSISLDYKDDIHHIRDLVDRADVLLDPYKPGVLEAIGLAPLELWKTNPGLIVARITGYGQTGSMAKKGGHDLNYVSLSGILPFISGKNERPWPPANVLADFAGGGLNGAFGILAAIIKRNRTGEGAVVDVSMTEGVSYLGAMLFEYQGNEVMWNKDFGLFRGDCPIYRTYQTKDDKFMAVGALEPKFHQAVFKTLDVDPNLIDNPTELTNVLEAKFKSKTRNEWASIFEKVDACVTPVLDLEEVKDSELHKSRNNFRPDESLSQPSPRIYSSQELKKLPAKL
;
A
#
# COMPACT_ATOMS: atom_id res chain seq x y z
N MET A 1 2.36 -19.95 2.56
CA MET A 1 0.93 -19.77 2.24
C MET A 1 0.70 -20.36 0.86
N ASP A 2 -0.43 -21.01 0.63
CA ASP A 2 -0.72 -21.76 -0.61
C ASP A 2 -2.02 -21.35 -1.31
N ALA A 3 -2.60 -20.19 -0.94
CA ALA A 3 -3.85 -19.69 -1.50
C ALA A 3 -3.82 -19.49 -3.03
N LEU A 4 -2.65 -19.18 -3.60
CA LEU A 4 -2.40 -19.09 -5.04
C LEU A 4 -1.50 -20.22 -5.56
N LYS A 5 -1.37 -21.32 -4.81
CA LYS A 5 -0.59 -22.46 -5.26
C LYS A 5 -1.14 -23.00 -6.58
N GLY A 6 -0.25 -23.15 -7.55
CA GLY A 6 -0.58 -23.59 -8.90
C GLY A 6 -0.79 -22.46 -9.90
N ILE A 7 -0.91 -21.20 -9.46
CA ILE A 7 -0.95 -20.03 -10.35
C ILE A 7 0.47 -19.69 -10.78
N LYS A 8 0.73 -19.67 -12.09
CA LYS A 8 2.01 -19.32 -12.71
C LYS A 8 2.00 -17.88 -13.21
N VAL A 9 2.99 -17.09 -12.79
CA VAL A 9 3.09 -15.67 -13.14
C VAL A 9 4.42 -15.40 -13.84
N ILE A 10 4.34 -14.75 -15.00
CA ILE A 10 5.50 -14.18 -15.69
C ILE A 10 5.53 -12.68 -15.41
N GLU A 11 6.61 -12.21 -14.81
CA GLU A 11 6.82 -10.80 -14.48
C GLU A 11 7.88 -10.22 -15.41
N LEU A 12 7.51 -9.26 -16.26
CA LEU A 12 8.49 -8.53 -17.07
C LEU A 12 9.19 -7.46 -16.21
N GLU A 13 10.49 -7.27 -16.41
CA GLU A 13 11.27 -6.30 -15.62
C GLU A 13 10.69 -4.89 -15.71
N GLY A 14 10.38 -4.34 -14.53
CA GLY A 14 9.84 -3.00 -14.34
C GLY A 14 10.28 -2.39 -13.02
N LEU A 15 9.72 -1.21 -12.71
CA LEU A 15 9.92 -0.51 -11.44
C LEU A 15 8.84 -0.88 -10.42
N ALA A 16 9.02 -0.40 -9.18
CA ALA A 16 8.22 -0.61 -7.97
C ALA A 16 6.81 -1.26 -8.10
N PRO A 17 5.82 -0.69 -8.82
CA PRO A 17 4.44 -1.22 -8.84
C PRO A 17 4.33 -2.67 -9.31
N VAL A 18 5.02 -3.05 -10.39
CA VAL A 18 4.91 -4.41 -10.97
C VAL A 18 5.62 -5.46 -10.12
N PRO A 19 6.89 -5.27 -9.71
CA PRO A 19 7.55 -6.20 -8.79
C PRO A 19 6.84 -6.31 -7.44
N PHE A 20 6.19 -5.25 -6.95
CA PHE A 20 5.37 -5.32 -5.74
C PHE A 20 4.09 -6.15 -5.98
N CYS A 21 3.39 -5.96 -7.10
CA CYS A 21 2.27 -6.83 -7.50
C CYS A 21 2.70 -8.31 -7.55
N GLY A 22 3.82 -8.61 -8.22
CA GLY A 22 4.38 -9.97 -8.27
C GLY A 22 4.78 -10.50 -6.89
N GLN A 23 5.33 -9.65 -6.00
CA GLN A 23 5.64 -10.02 -4.61
C GLN A 23 4.39 -10.40 -3.83
N ILE A 24 3.29 -9.63 -3.96
CA ILE A 24 2.00 -9.95 -3.33
C ILE A 24 1.55 -11.35 -3.78
N LEU A 25 1.50 -11.60 -5.09
CA LEU A 25 1.07 -12.90 -5.63
C LEU A 25 1.97 -14.05 -5.13
N ALA A 26 3.28 -13.84 -5.11
CA ALA A 26 4.25 -14.82 -4.60
C ALA A 26 4.08 -15.08 -3.08
N ASP A 27 3.79 -14.04 -2.29
CA ASP A 27 3.55 -14.16 -0.86
C ASP A 27 2.28 -14.97 -0.55
N PHE A 28 1.28 -14.91 -1.44
CA PHE A 28 0.08 -15.76 -1.39
C PHE A 28 0.28 -17.15 -2.03
N GLY A 29 1.47 -17.48 -2.54
CA GLY A 29 1.85 -18.81 -2.99
C GLY A 29 1.87 -19.04 -4.50
N ALA A 30 1.73 -17.99 -5.32
CA ALA A 30 1.88 -18.10 -6.76
C ALA A 30 3.35 -18.40 -7.15
N ASP A 31 3.54 -19.14 -8.23
CA ASP A 31 4.85 -19.41 -8.81
C ASP A 31 5.23 -18.26 -9.76
N VAL A 32 5.99 -17.29 -9.24
CA VAL A 32 6.37 -16.09 -9.98
C VAL A 32 7.79 -16.19 -10.54
N THR A 33 7.91 -16.04 -11.86
CA THR A 33 9.19 -15.98 -12.58
C THR A 33 9.38 -14.59 -13.18
N ALA A 34 10.33 -13.83 -12.64
CA ALA A 34 10.70 -12.51 -13.13
C ALA A 34 11.76 -12.61 -14.24
N ILE A 35 11.47 -12.02 -15.40
CA ILE A 35 12.39 -11.93 -16.54
C ILE A 35 13.14 -10.61 -16.45
N LYS A 36 14.44 -10.68 -16.14
CA LYS A 36 15.36 -9.53 -16.02
C LYS A 36 16.11 -9.31 -17.33
N LYS A 37 16.29 -8.06 -17.74
CA LYS A 37 17.12 -7.73 -18.91
C LYS A 37 18.60 -7.92 -18.55
N LYS A 38 19.36 -8.57 -19.45
CA LYS A 38 20.80 -8.88 -19.26
C LYS A 38 21.67 -7.64 -18.96
N LYS A 39 21.26 -6.43 -19.37
CA LYS A 39 22.03 -5.17 -19.22
C LYS A 39 21.38 -4.12 -18.29
N SER A 40 20.48 -4.54 -17.40
CA SER A 40 19.78 -3.63 -16.49
C SER A 40 20.70 -3.15 -15.36
N GLY A 41 21.07 -1.86 -15.39
CA GLY A 41 21.70 -1.13 -14.28
C GLY A 41 20.70 -0.47 -13.32
N SER A 42 19.42 -0.86 -13.38
CA SER A 42 18.38 -0.24 -12.54
C SER A 42 18.61 -0.56 -11.07
N LEU A 43 18.20 0.36 -10.18
CA LEU A 43 18.12 0.07 -8.74
C LEU A 43 17.31 -1.22 -8.59
N LYS A 44 17.97 -2.30 -8.17
CA LYS A 44 17.35 -3.61 -7.92
C LYS A 44 16.24 -3.41 -6.89
N ALA A 45 15.00 -3.22 -7.33
CA ALA A 45 13.86 -3.24 -6.44
C ALA A 45 13.89 -4.61 -5.76
N LYS A 46 14.09 -4.63 -4.43
CA LYS A 46 14.34 -5.84 -3.64
C LYS A 46 13.10 -6.73 -3.45
N PHE A 47 12.06 -6.51 -4.26
CA PHE A 47 10.91 -7.39 -4.38
C PHE A 47 11.33 -8.64 -5.15
N SER A 48 12.14 -9.48 -4.52
CA SER A 48 12.59 -10.77 -5.08
C SER A 48 12.24 -11.95 -4.17
N ARG A 49 11.66 -11.69 -3.00
CA ARG A 49 11.26 -12.71 -2.04
C ARG A 49 10.22 -13.61 -2.70
N ASN A 50 10.29 -14.92 -2.45
CA ASN A 50 9.37 -15.93 -3.01
C ASN A 50 9.30 -15.97 -4.56
N LYS A 51 10.20 -15.29 -5.28
CA LYS A 51 10.22 -15.26 -6.75
C LYS A 51 11.49 -15.91 -7.31
N ARG A 52 11.35 -16.52 -8.49
CA ARG A 52 12.49 -16.93 -9.32
C ARG A 52 12.82 -15.80 -10.29
N SER A 53 14.08 -15.69 -10.70
CA SER A 53 14.43 -14.75 -11.76
C SER A 53 15.35 -15.37 -12.80
N ILE A 54 15.08 -15.09 -14.07
CA ILE A 54 15.89 -15.50 -15.22
C ILE A 54 16.31 -14.25 -16.00
N SER A 55 17.46 -14.32 -16.68
CA SER A 55 17.98 -13.20 -17.47
C SER A 55 17.86 -13.49 -18.95
N LEU A 56 16.99 -12.74 -19.64
CA LEU A 56 16.72 -12.88 -21.08
C LEU A 56 16.85 -11.51 -21.77
N ASP A 57 17.27 -11.52 -23.03
CA ASP A 57 17.13 -10.35 -23.91
C ASP A 57 15.82 -10.48 -24.67
N TYR A 58 14.95 -9.48 -24.57
CA TYR A 58 13.61 -9.59 -25.17
C TYR A 58 13.63 -9.69 -26.69
N LYS A 59 14.67 -9.19 -27.36
CA LYS A 59 14.76 -9.28 -28.82
C LYS A 59 15.23 -10.66 -29.24
N ASP A 60 16.29 -11.15 -28.61
CA ASP A 60 16.93 -12.40 -29.02
C ASP A 60 16.19 -13.63 -28.47
N ASP A 61 15.57 -13.50 -27.29
CA ASP A 61 14.95 -14.61 -26.55
C ASP A 61 13.40 -14.57 -26.63
N ILE A 62 12.77 -13.80 -27.54
CA ILE A 62 11.31 -13.60 -27.57
C ILE A 62 10.52 -14.91 -27.68
N HIS A 63 11.00 -15.87 -28.47
CA HIS A 63 10.34 -17.17 -28.61
C HIS A 63 10.28 -17.91 -27.27
N HIS A 64 11.38 -17.89 -26.50
CA HIS A 64 11.41 -18.50 -25.18
C HIS A 64 10.50 -17.78 -24.18
N ILE A 65 10.42 -16.45 -24.26
CA ILE A 65 9.49 -15.66 -23.44
C ILE A 65 8.04 -16.02 -23.78
N ARG A 66 7.71 -16.16 -25.08
CA ARG A 66 6.37 -16.58 -25.52
C ARG A 66 6.04 -17.98 -25.02
N ASP A 67 6.96 -18.94 -25.10
CA ASP A 67 6.74 -20.29 -24.54
C ASP A 67 6.46 -20.27 -23.04
N LEU A 68 7.08 -19.35 -22.28
CA LEU A 68 6.80 -19.18 -20.86
C LEU A 68 5.40 -18.61 -20.65
N VAL A 69 5.02 -17.57 -21.41
CA VAL A 69 3.71 -16.92 -21.33
C VAL A 69 2.57 -17.84 -21.76
N ASP A 70 2.77 -18.70 -22.77
CA ASP A 70 1.78 -19.67 -23.24
C ASP A 70 1.39 -20.70 -22.17
N ARG A 71 2.25 -20.89 -21.15
CA ARG A 71 2.03 -21.81 -20.02
C ARG A 71 1.72 -21.08 -18.71
N ALA A 72 1.58 -19.76 -18.75
CA ALA A 72 1.35 -18.92 -17.59
C ALA A 72 -0.15 -18.65 -17.39
N ASP A 73 -0.52 -18.35 -16.14
CA ASP A 73 -1.84 -17.84 -15.80
C ASP A 73 -1.89 -16.31 -15.90
N VAL A 74 -0.78 -15.65 -15.58
CA VAL A 74 -0.68 -14.20 -15.47
C VAL A 74 0.60 -13.69 -16.13
N LEU A 75 0.49 -12.62 -16.90
CA LEU A 75 1.59 -11.80 -17.40
C LEU A 75 1.51 -10.40 -16.78
N LEU A 76 2.58 -9.95 -16.11
CA LEU A 76 2.71 -8.59 -15.58
C LEU A 76 3.50 -7.71 -16.56
N ASP A 77 2.85 -6.67 -17.09
CA ASP A 77 3.38 -5.69 -18.03
C ASP A 77 3.59 -4.33 -17.34
N PRO A 78 4.86 -3.89 -17.15
CA PRO A 78 5.18 -2.58 -16.57
C PRO A 78 5.31 -1.45 -17.60
N TYR A 79 5.13 -1.74 -18.88
CA TYR A 79 5.54 -0.83 -19.94
C TYR A 79 4.45 0.16 -20.34
N LYS A 80 4.89 1.24 -20.97
CA LYS A 80 3.99 2.20 -21.61
C LYS A 80 3.16 1.51 -22.70
N PRO A 81 1.95 2.03 -22.98
CA PRO A 81 1.07 1.46 -23.99
C PRO A 81 1.75 1.35 -25.35
N GLY A 82 1.62 0.18 -25.98
CA GLY A 82 2.23 -0.16 -27.27
C GLY A 82 3.59 -0.86 -27.17
N VAL A 83 4.28 -0.83 -26.02
CA VAL A 83 5.60 -1.49 -25.89
C VAL A 83 5.46 -3.00 -25.85
N LEU A 84 4.47 -3.53 -25.12
CA LEU A 84 4.22 -4.97 -25.04
C LEU A 84 3.89 -5.56 -26.42
N GLU A 85 3.11 -4.83 -27.20
CA GLU A 85 2.77 -5.15 -28.58
C GLU A 85 4.02 -5.13 -29.48
N ALA A 86 4.85 -4.08 -29.37
CA ALA A 86 6.06 -3.92 -30.16
C ALA A 86 7.12 -5.01 -29.91
N ILE A 87 7.15 -5.60 -28.70
CA ILE A 87 8.03 -6.73 -28.38
C ILE A 87 7.40 -8.09 -28.70
N GLY A 88 6.21 -8.13 -29.31
CA GLY A 88 5.58 -9.37 -29.76
C GLY A 88 4.77 -10.10 -28.68
N LEU A 89 4.35 -9.41 -27.62
CA LEU A 89 3.52 -9.96 -26.53
C LEU A 89 2.12 -9.32 -26.49
N ALA A 90 1.57 -8.93 -27.64
CA ALA A 90 0.24 -8.34 -27.72
C ALA A 90 -0.84 -9.29 -27.13
N PRO A 91 -1.72 -8.83 -26.23
CA PRO A 91 -2.71 -9.71 -25.57
C PRO A 91 -3.59 -10.50 -26.54
N LEU A 92 -4.07 -9.84 -27.61
CA LEU A 92 -4.90 -10.50 -28.63
C LEU A 92 -4.17 -11.62 -29.37
N GLU A 93 -2.85 -11.53 -29.51
CA GLU A 93 -2.04 -12.58 -30.13
C GLU A 93 -1.75 -13.72 -29.13
N LEU A 94 -1.50 -13.39 -27.87
CA LEU A 94 -1.25 -14.37 -26.81
C LEU A 94 -2.49 -15.23 -26.51
N TRP A 95 -3.70 -14.66 -26.61
CA TRP A 95 -4.93 -15.43 -26.40
C TRP A 95 -5.22 -16.48 -27.47
N LYS A 96 -4.55 -16.43 -28.63
CA LYS A 96 -4.68 -17.48 -29.66
C LYS A 96 -4.10 -18.81 -29.21
N THR A 97 -3.05 -18.78 -28.38
CA THR A 97 -2.37 -19.96 -27.83
C THR A 97 -2.71 -20.21 -26.36
N ASN A 98 -3.03 -19.16 -25.61
CA ASN A 98 -3.41 -19.23 -24.20
C ASN A 98 -4.65 -18.36 -23.92
N PRO A 99 -5.88 -18.82 -24.25
CA PRO A 99 -7.11 -18.04 -24.10
C PRO A 99 -7.46 -17.70 -22.63
N GLY A 100 -6.87 -18.41 -21.67
CA GLY A 100 -7.04 -18.17 -20.23
C GLY A 100 -6.05 -17.18 -19.61
N LEU A 101 -5.13 -16.60 -20.41
CA LEU A 101 -4.10 -15.69 -19.92
C LEU A 101 -4.69 -14.39 -19.37
N ILE A 102 -4.26 -14.01 -18.17
CA ILE A 102 -4.55 -12.69 -17.60
C ILE A 102 -3.34 -11.79 -17.85
N VAL A 103 -3.54 -10.64 -18.50
CA VAL A 103 -2.48 -9.67 -18.74
C VAL A 103 -2.73 -8.44 -17.89
N ALA A 104 -1.95 -8.26 -16.82
CA ALA A 104 -2.04 -7.09 -15.96
C ALA A 104 -1.06 -6.01 -16.42
N ARG A 105 -1.60 -4.89 -16.89
CA ARG A 105 -0.83 -3.77 -17.44
C ARG A 105 -0.87 -2.64 -16.42
N ILE A 106 0.25 -2.39 -15.75
CA ILE A 106 0.30 -1.44 -14.63
C ILE A 106 1.11 -0.22 -15.06
N THR A 107 0.42 0.91 -15.29
CA THR A 107 1.02 2.15 -15.77
C THR A 107 0.55 3.36 -14.94
N GLY A 108 1.19 4.51 -15.14
CA GLY A 108 0.83 5.74 -14.42
C GLY A 108 -0.56 6.28 -14.73
N TYR A 109 -0.96 6.21 -16.01
CA TYR A 109 -2.14 6.90 -16.54
C TYR A 109 -3.12 5.96 -17.27
N GLY A 110 -2.93 4.64 -17.18
CA GLY A 110 -3.74 3.65 -17.90
C GLY A 110 -3.25 3.37 -19.34
N GLN A 111 -3.93 2.46 -20.05
CA GLN A 111 -3.58 2.12 -21.43
C GLN A 111 -4.15 3.09 -22.48
N THR A 112 -5.12 3.92 -22.11
CA THR A 112 -5.83 4.83 -23.02
C THR A 112 -5.82 6.28 -22.51
N GLY A 113 -6.33 7.21 -23.32
CA GLY A 113 -6.40 8.62 -22.96
C GLY A 113 -5.17 9.45 -23.37
N SER A 114 -5.30 10.78 -23.23
CA SER A 114 -4.31 11.75 -23.73
C SER A 114 -2.95 11.70 -23.01
N MET A 115 -2.91 11.11 -21.81
CA MET A 115 -1.70 10.97 -20.99
C MET A 115 -1.06 9.58 -21.06
N ALA A 116 -1.67 8.60 -21.73
CA ALA A 116 -1.22 7.21 -21.80
C ALA A 116 0.27 7.03 -22.12
N LYS A 117 0.82 7.86 -23.02
CA LYS A 117 2.24 7.78 -23.44
C LYS A 117 3.20 8.67 -22.65
N LYS A 118 2.69 9.53 -21.75
CA LYS A 118 3.50 10.48 -20.97
C LYS A 118 4.35 9.75 -19.92
N GLY A 119 5.49 10.34 -19.58
CA GLY A 119 6.29 9.93 -18.43
C GLY A 119 5.71 10.46 -17.12
N GLY A 120 6.08 9.83 -16.01
CA GLY A 120 5.76 10.29 -14.67
C GLY A 120 6.39 9.36 -13.63
N HIS A 121 6.29 9.77 -12.38
CA HIS A 121 6.56 8.96 -11.20
C HIS A 121 5.40 9.11 -10.22
N ASP A 122 5.43 8.36 -9.12
CA ASP A 122 4.40 8.33 -8.08
C ASP A 122 3.75 9.71 -7.82
N LEU A 123 4.55 10.72 -7.48
CA LEU A 123 4.04 12.06 -7.16
C LEU A 123 3.24 12.69 -8.30
N ASN A 124 3.60 12.47 -9.57
CA ASN A 124 2.82 12.99 -10.70
C ASN A 124 1.43 12.35 -10.75
N TYR A 125 1.36 11.05 -10.51
CA TYR A 125 0.10 10.29 -10.50
C TYR A 125 -0.77 10.71 -9.29
N VAL A 126 -0.17 10.82 -8.10
CA VAL A 126 -0.87 11.31 -6.90
C VAL A 126 -1.36 12.75 -7.10
N SER A 127 -0.58 13.61 -7.74
CA SER A 127 -0.97 15.01 -7.99
C SER A 127 -2.20 15.17 -8.88
N LEU A 128 -2.47 14.19 -9.75
CA LEU A 128 -3.63 14.19 -10.65
C LEU A 128 -4.80 13.34 -10.13
N SER A 129 -4.62 12.65 -8.99
CA SER A 129 -5.64 11.80 -8.41
C SER A 129 -6.75 12.54 -7.66
N GLY A 130 -6.52 13.83 -7.33
CA GLY A 130 -7.38 14.62 -6.44
C GLY A 130 -7.11 14.42 -4.93
N ILE A 131 -6.21 13.49 -4.56
CA ILE A 131 -6.00 13.13 -3.15
C ILE A 131 -4.89 13.94 -2.47
N LEU A 132 -3.89 14.42 -3.23
CA LEU A 132 -2.74 15.13 -2.68
C LEU A 132 -3.08 16.33 -1.76
N PRO A 133 -4.11 17.16 -2.05
CA PRO A 133 -4.48 18.28 -1.17
C PRO A 133 -4.83 17.86 0.27
N PHE A 134 -5.24 16.61 0.49
CA PHE A 134 -5.67 16.10 1.79
C PHE A 134 -4.52 15.56 2.66
N ILE A 135 -3.27 15.57 2.18
CA ILE A 135 -2.16 14.83 2.81
C ILE A 135 -1.33 15.69 3.78
N SER A 136 -1.62 16.98 3.91
CA SER A 136 -0.56 17.93 4.27
C SER A 136 -0.81 18.79 5.50
N GLY A 137 -1.91 18.55 6.22
CA GLY A 137 -2.14 19.27 7.47
C GLY A 137 -2.23 20.78 7.27
N LYS A 138 -1.60 21.53 8.19
CA LYS A 138 -1.38 22.99 8.10
C LYS A 138 -0.22 23.41 7.19
N ASN A 139 0.50 22.48 6.55
CA ASN A 139 1.57 22.87 5.62
C ASN A 139 0.96 23.45 4.34
N GLU A 140 1.38 24.67 3.98
CA GLU A 140 0.89 25.39 2.78
C GLU A 140 1.25 24.67 1.47
N ARG A 141 2.25 23.78 1.50
CA ARG A 141 2.64 22.94 0.36
C ARG A 141 2.30 21.48 0.63
N PRO A 142 1.64 20.78 -0.32
CA PRO A 142 1.39 19.38 -0.14
C PRO A 142 2.66 18.51 -0.06
N TRP A 143 2.76 17.65 0.95
CA TRP A 143 3.90 16.75 1.13
C TRP A 143 3.64 15.40 0.43
N PRO A 144 4.62 14.86 -0.31
CA PRO A 144 4.48 13.55 -0.93
C PRO A 144 4.45 12.45 0.16
N PRO A 145 3.46 11.54 0.15
CA PRO A 145 3.37 10.41 1.08
C PRO A 145 4.35 9.29 0.69
N ALA A 146 5.64 9.63 0.63
CA ALA A 146 6.66 8.84 -0.05
C ALA A 146 6.19 8.45 -1.46
N ASN A 147 6.37 7.17 -1.85
CA ASN A 147 5.77 6.59 -3.05
C ASN A 147 4.74 5.49 -2.71
N VAL A 148 4.03 5.63 -1.58
CA VAL A 148 3.13 4.57 -1.10
C VAL A 148 1.77 4.60 -1.77
N LEU A 149 1.27 5.79 -2.13
CA LEU A 149 -0.07 5.92 -2.69
C LEU A 149 -0.15 5.41 -4.13
N ALA A 150 0.67 5.87 -5.06
CA ALA A 150 0.51 5.49 -6.46
C ALA A 150 1.25 4.20 -6.80
N ASP A 151 2.55 4.07 -6.52
CA ASP A 151 3.31 2.87 -6.88
C ASP A 151 2.74 1.61 -6.18
N PHE A 152 2.40 1.71 -4.88
CA PHE A 152 1.98 0.54 -4.11
C PHE A 152 0.46 0.40 -4.01
N ALA A 153 -0.25 1.35 -3.42
CA ALA A 153 -1.69 1.17 -3.17
C ALA A 153 -2.52 1.27 -4.46
N GLY A 154 -2.36 2.35 -5.23
CA GLY A 154 -3.08 2.62 -6.46
C GLY A 154 -2.62 1.76 -7.64
N GLY A 155 -1.37 1.30 -7.62
CA GLY A 155 -0.74 0.47 -8.65
C GLY A 155 -0.69 -1.00 -8.28
N GLY A 156 0.37 -1.41 -7.57
CA GLY A 156 0.65 -2.83 -7.36
C GLY A 156 -0.43 -3.60 -6.61
N LEU A 157 -1.06 -3.02 -5.58
CA LEU A 157 -2.14 -3.65 -4.82
C LEU A 157 -3.43 -3.74 -5.64
N ASN A 158 -3.84 -2.67 -6.33
CA ASN A 158 -4.97 -2.70 -7.26
C ASN A 158 -4.76 -3.71 -8.40
N GLY A 159 -3.53 -3.81 -8.92
CA GLY A 159 -3.16 -4.82 -9.90
C GLY A 159 -3.31 -6.25 -9.37
N ALA A 160 -2.81 -6.52 -8.17
CA ALA A 160 -2.99 -7.83 -7.52
C ALA A 160 -4.49 -8.13 -7.30
N PHE A 161 -5.27 -7.17 -6.83
CA PHE A 161 -6.72 -7.34 -6.65
C PHE A 161 -7.45 -7.62 -7.98
N GLY A 162 -7.15 -6.86 -9.02
CA GLY A 162 -7.71 -7.06 -10.36
C GLY A 162 -7.36 -8.41 -10.95
N ILE A 163 -6.13 -8.90 -10.73
CA ILE A 163 -5.71 -10.25 -11.14
C ILE A 163 -6.54 -11.32 -10.40
N LEU A 164 -6.73 -11.19 -9.08
CA LEU A 164 -7.56 -12.13 -8.31
C LEU A 164 -9.01 -12.15 -8.83
N ALA A 165 -9.60 -10.99 -9.09
CA ALA A 165 -10.93 -10.88 -9.69
C ALA A 165 -11.00 -11.53 -11.08
N ALA A 166 -9.97 -11.33 -11.91
CA ALA A 166 -9.86 -11.94 -13.22
C ALA A 166 -9.71 -13.48 -13.14
N ILE A 167 -8.93 -14.00 -12.18
CA ILE A 167 -8.82 -15.46 -11.94
C ILE A 167 -10.18 -16.04 -11.56
N ILE A 168 -10.93 -15.38 -10.67
CA ILE A 168 -12.28 -15.82 -10.27
C ILE A 168 -13.23 -15.86 -11.47
N LYS A 169 -13.20 -14.81 -12.31
CA LYS A 169 -13.99 -14.78 -13.56
C LYS A 169 -13.60 -15.93 -14.48
N ARG A 170 -12.29 -16.09 -14.74
CA ARG A 170 -11.74 -17.16 -15.59
C ARG A 170 -12.12 -18.56 -15.12
N ASN A 171 -12.17 -18.81 -13.81
CA ASN A 171 -12.60 -20.12 -13.29
C ASN A 171 -14.06 -20.47 -13.66
N ARG A 172 -14.88 -19.49 -14.02
CA ARG A 172 -16.27 -19.68 -14.46
C ARG A 172 -16.41 -19.69 -15.97
N THR A 173 -15.63 -18.87 -16.67
CA THR A 173 -15.78 -18.65 -18.13
C THR A 173 -14.75 -19.40 -18.98
N GLY A 174 -13.61 -19.79 -18.40
CA GLY A 174 -12.43 -20.27 -19.13
C GLY A 174 -11.62 -19.15 -19.81
N GLU A 175 -12.10 -17.91 -19.78
CA GLU A 175 -11.53 -16.79 -20.53
C GLU A 175 -10.63 -15.92 -19.65
N GLY A 176 -9.50 -15.51 -20.22
CA GLY A 176 -8.59 -14.53 -19.66
C GLY A 176 -9.15 -13.10 -19.67
N ALA A 177 -8.32 -12.15 -19.26
CA ALA A 177 -8.68 -10.73 -19.23
C ALA A 177 -7.45 -9.83 -19.27
N VAL A 178 -7.60 -8.62 -19.79
CA VAL A 178 -6.65 -7.54 -19.53
C VAL A 178 -7.08 -6.81 -18.26
N VAL A 179 -6.18 -6.69 -17.30
CA VAL A 179 -6.34 -5.83 -16.12
C VAL A 179 -5.56 -4.55 -16.40
N ASP A 180 -6.26 -3.51 -16.87
CA ASP A 180 -5.67 -2.19 -17.09
C ASP A 180 -5.66 -1.41 -15.77
N VAL A 181 -4.46 -1.15 -15.24
CA VAL A 181 -4.28 -0.41 -13.98
C VAL A 181 -3.63 0.93 -14.28
N SER A 182 -4.39 1.99 -14.06
CA SER A 182 -3.90 3.36 -13.94
C SER A 182 -3.59 3.66 -12.48
N MET A 183 -2.32 3.92 -12.14
CA MET A 183 -1.93 4.32 -10.78
C MET A 183 -2.65 5.61 -10.35
N THR A 184 -2.89 6.54 -11.27
CA THR A 184 -3.61 7.78 -11.01
C THR A 184 -5.06 7.50 -10.60
N GLU A 185 -5.79 6.74 -11.42
CA GLU A 185 -7.19 6.38 -11.14
C GLU A 185 -7.31 5.47 -9.92
N GLY A 186 -6.32 4.61 -9.70
CA GLY A 186 -6.24 3.76 -8.53
C GLY A 186 -6.14 4.56 -7.23
N VAL A 187 -5.37 5.66 -7.22
CA VAL A 187 -5.33 6.58 -6.06
C VAL A 187 -6.66 7.33 -5.91
N SER A 188 -7.26 7.79 -7.00
CA SER A 188 -8.61 8.41 -6.94
C SER A 188 -9.65 7.44 -6.37
N TYR A 189 -9.60 6.17 -6.77
CA TYR A 189 -10.49 5.12 -6.27
C TYR A 189 -10.31 4.89 -4.77
N LEU A 190 -9.07 4.84 -4.27
CA LEU A 190 -8.77 4.73 -2.84
C LEU A 190 -9.33 5.92 -2.03
N GLY A 191 -9.39 7.10 -2.65
CA GLY A 191 -9.96 8.30 -2.04
C GLY A 191 -11.44 8.54 -2.31
N ALA A 192 -12.22 7.52 -2.71
CA ALA A 192 -13.65 7.68 -3.05
C ALA A 192 -14.46 8.45 -1.98
N MET A 193 -14.21 8.19 -0.69
CA MET A 193 -14.84 8.92 0.42
C MET A 193 -14.53 10.42 0.37
N LEU A 194 -13.33 10.83 -0.01
CA LEU A 194 -12.96 12.25 -0.08
C LEU A 194 -13.78 12.98 -1.14
N PHE A 195 -14.11 12.33 -2.25
CA PHE A 195 -14.98 12.91 -3.28
C PHE A 195 -16.43 13.06 -2.81
N GLU A 196 -16.95 12.08 -2.06
CA GLU A 196 -18.31 12.10 -1.51
C GLU A 196 -18.47 13.13 -0.38
N TYR A 197 -17.45 13.26 0.48
CA TYR A 197 -17.50 14.09 1.68
C TYR A 197 -16.72 15.41 1.58
N GLN A 198 -16.29 15.82 0.39
CA GLN A 198 -15.53 17.07 0.19
C GLN A 198 -16.27 18.32 0.71
N GLY A 199 -17.61 18.29 0.76
CA GLY A 199 -18.42 19.38 1.30
C GLY A 199 -18.61 19.34 2.82
N ASN A 200 -18.12 18.30 3.51
CA ASN A 200 -18.27 18.18 4.96
C ASN A 200 -17.21 19.04 5.67
N GLU A 201 -17.63 20.23 6.11
CA GLU A 201 -16.75 21.18 6.77
C GLU A 201 -16.13 20.64 8.05
N VAL A 202 -16.89 19.89 8.86
CA VAL A 202 -16.44 19.33 10.15
C VAL A 202 -15.29 18.35 9.95
N MET A 203 -15.28 17.60 8.85
CA MET A 203 -14.21 16.65 8.57
C MET A 203 -12.98 17.32 7.96
N TRP A 204 -13.16 18.29 7.05
CA TRP A 204 -12.08 18.71 6.15
C TRP A 204 -11.83 20.22 6.08
N ASN A 205 -12.87 21.04 5.95
CA ASN A 205 -12.71 22.43 5.46
C ASN A 205 -12.69 23.49 6.57
N LYS A 206 -13.23 23.20 7.76
CA LYS A 206 -13.19 24.11 8.90
C LYS A 206 -11.83 23.99 9.63
N ASP A 207 -11.43 25.04 10.33
CA ASP A 207 -10.27 24.99 11.24
C ASP A 207 -10.48 23.92 12.31
N PHE A 208 -9.44 23.12 12.57
CA PHE A 208 -9.52 21.94 13.44
C PHE A 208 -10.50 20.86 12.95
N GLY A 209 -10.77 20.82 11.64
CA GLY A 209 -11.53 19.72 11.02
C GLY A 209 -10.88 18.37 11.33
N LEU A 210 -11.71 17.34 11.57
CA LEU A 210 -11.27 16.07 12.16
C LEU A 210 -10.05 15.45 11.47
N PHE A 211 -10.00 15.52 10.15
CA PHE A 211 -8.94 14.92 9.34
C PHE A 211 -8.09 15.96 8.61
N ARG A 212 -8.24 17.24 8.97
CA ARG A 212 -7.43 18.34 8.43
C ARG A 212 -6.01 18.35 8.99
N GLY A 213 -5.73 17.56 10.02
CA GLY A 213 -4.39 17.35 10.60
C GLY A 213 -4.02 18.29 11.75
N ASP A 214 -4.89 19.24 12.12
CA ASP A 214 -4.71 20.15 13.25
C ASP A 214 -5.69 19.92 14.40
N CYS A 215 -6.69 19.05 14.22
CA CYS A 215 -7.65 18.66 15.25
C CYS A 215 -6.92 18.14 16.51
N PRO A 216 -7.18 18.69 17.73
CA PRO A 216 -6.42 18.32 18.92
C PRO A 216 -6.56 16.86 19.33
N ILE A 217 -7.69 16.25 19.00
CA ILE A 217 -7.99 14.85 19.30
C ILE A 217 -7.67 13.90 18.12
N TYR A 218 -7.12 14.43 17.03
CA TYR A 218 -6.69 13.64 15.86
C TYR A 218 -5.45 14.27 15.20
N ARG A 219 -4.27 14.08 15.80
CA ARG A 219 -2.98 14.59 15.32
C ARG A 219 -1.79 13.97 16.06
N THR A 220 -0.58 14.35 15.67
CA THR A 220 0.65 14.03 16.41
C THR A 220 1.07 15.13 17.38
N TYR A 221 1.75 14.74 18.45
CA TYR A 221 2.27 15.59 19.52
C TYR A 221 3.74 15.26 19.81
N GLN A 222 4.59 16.28 19.79
CA GLN A 222 6.01 16.15 20.11
C GLN A 222 6.20 15.91 21.62
N THR A 223 7.10 15.00 21.97
CA THR A 223 7.44 14.63 23.35
C THR A 223 8.76 15.26 23.80
N LYS A 224 9.12 15.06 25.07
CA LYS A 224 10.35 15.62 25.70
C LYS A 224 11.64 15.29 24.95
N ASP A 225 11.68 14.14 24.29
CA ASP A 225 12.80 13.55 23.56
C ASP A 225 12.74 13.81 22.04
N ASP A 226 11.99 14.83 21.60
CA ASP A 226 11.81 15.22 20.19
C ASP A 226 11.22 14.12 19.28
N LYS A 227 10.65 13.07 19.89
CA LYS A 227 9.84 12.05 19.22
C LYS A 227 8.36 12.44 19.28
N PHE A 228 7.48 11.58 18.76
CA PHE A 228 6.05 11.89 18.65
C PHE A 228 5.15 10.79 19.22
N MET A 229 4.05 11.20 19.84
CA MET A 229 2.85 10.39 20.08
C MET A 229 1.80 10.75 19.03
N ALA A 230 1.03 9.77 18.57
CA ALA A 230 -0.17 9.97 17.76
C ALA A 230 -1.40 9.85 18.64
N VAL A 231 -2.34 10.81 18.52
CA VAL A 231 -3.64 10.81 19.17
C VAL A 231 -4.70 10.69 18.08
N GLY A 232 -5.59 9.70 18.20
CA GLY A 232 -6.73 9.46 17.29
C GLY A 232 -8.03 9.21 18.05
N ALA A 233 -8.33 10.06 19.04
CA ALA A 233 -9.37 9.89 20.04
C ALA A 233 -10.68 10.59 19.65
N LEU A 234 -11.25 10.25 18.49
CA LEU A 234 -12.42 10.94 17.93
C LEU A 234 -13.68 10.78 18.77
N GLU A 235 -13.96 9.58 19.27
CA GLU A 235 -15.18 9.29 20.03
C GLU A 235 -15.12 9.83 21.47
N PRO A 236 -16.26 10.28 22.04
CA PRO A 236 -16.36 10.84 23.40
C PRO A 236 -15.60 10.09 24.49
N LYS A 237 -15.79 8.78 24.56
CA LYS A 237 -15.13 7.94 25.57
C LYS A 237 -13.59 7.98 25.47
N PHE A 238 -13.04 8.10 24.27
CA PHE A 238 -11.59 8.03 24.04
C PHE A 238 -10.93 9.36 24.39
N HIS A 239 -11.45 10.50 23.92
CA HIS A 239 -10.84 11.78 24.30
C HIS A 239 -11.04 12.09 25.79
N GLN A 240 -12.15 11.66 26.41
CA GLN A 240 -12.29 11.72 27.86
C GLN A 240 -11.21 10.90 28.58
N ALA A 241 -10.85 9.72 28.07
CA ALA A 241 -9.75 8.92 28.61
C ALA A 241 -8.40 9.62 28.46
N VAL A 242 -8.14 10.28 27.32
CA VAL A 242 -6.95 11.13 27.12
C VAL A 242 -6.93 12.25 28.15
N PHE A 243 -8.01 13.00 28.31
CA PHE A 243 -8.08 14.15 29.22
C PHE A 243 -7.90 13.74 30.67
N LYS A 244 -8.53 12.64 31.10
CA LYS A 244 -8.33 12.08 32.43
C LYS A 244 -6.88 11.65 32.67
N THR A 245 -6.27 10.99 31.69
CA THR A 245 -4.89 10.49 31.81
C THR A 245 -3.86 11.63 31.87
N LEU A 246 -4.12 12.71 31.13
CA LEU A 246 -3.25 13.89 31.07
C LEU A 246 -3.60 14.95 32.12
N ASP A 247 -4.68 14.77 32.89
CA ASP A 247 -5.22 15.79 33.81
C ASP A 247 -5.49 17.12 33.09
N VAL A 248 -6.41 17.06 32.13
CA VAL A 248 -6.86 18.17 31.27
C VAL A 248 -8.35 18.37 31.48
N ASP A 249 -8.79 19.63 31.56
CA ASP A 249 -10.21 19.97 31.67
C ASP A 249 -10.96 19.55 30.39
N PRO A 250 -11.98 18.67 30.48
CA PRO A 250 -12.74 18.23 29.32
C PRO A 250 -13.51 19.36 28.63
N ASN A 251 -13.80 20.48 29.31
CA ASN A 251 -14.51 21.62 28.71
C ASN A 251 -13.67 22.35 27.66
N LEU A 252 -12.35 22.13 27.63
CA LEU A 252 -11.48 22.69 26.60
C LEU A 252 -11.76 22.14 25.20
N ILE A 253 -12.57 21.08 25.06
CA ILE A 253 -12.98 20.55 23.75
C ILE A 253 -13.65 21.60 22.87
N ASP A 254 -14.36 22.55 23.46
CA ASP A 254 -15.02 23.66 22.76
C ASP A 254 -14.06 24.81 22.41
N ASN A 255 -12.82 24.76 22.90
CA ASN A 255 -11.74 25.72 22.59
C ASN A 255 -10.49 24.99 22.03
N PRO A 256 -10.52 24.56 20.76
CA PRO A 256 -9.50 23.69 20.19
C PRO A 256 -8.09 24.31 20.13
N THR A 257 -7.99 25.64 20.07
CA THR A 257 -6.70 26.36 20.14
C THR A 257 -6.06 26.19 21.51
N GLU A 258 -6.82 26.44 22.58
CA GLU A 258 -6.34 26.30 23.95
C GLU A 258 -6.05 24.84 24.29
N LEU A 259 -6.96 23.93 23.91
CA LEU A 259 -6.76 22.49 24.06
C LEU A 259 -5.47 22.02 23.38
N THR A 260 -5.18 22.51 22.17
CA THR A 260 -3.93 22.21 21.46
C THR A 260 -2.72 22.57 22.32
N ASN A 261 -2.67 23.81 22.81
CA ASN A 261 -1.54 24.31 23.60
C ASN A 261 -1.35 23.50 24.89
N VAL A 262 -2.45 23.16 25.58
CA VAL A 262 -2.42 22.34 26.79
C VAL A 262 -1.89 20.93 26.48
N LEU A 263 -2.41 20.29 25.44
CA LEU A 263 -1.96 18.95 25.05
C LEU A 263 -0.49 18.94 24.60
N GLU A 264 -0.04 19.94 23.84
CA GLU A 264 1.37 20.09 23.46
C GLU A 264 2.28 20.23 24.70
N ALA A 265 1.89 21.04 25.69
CA ALA A 265 2.63 21.17 26.93
C ALA A 265 2.65 19.85 27.74
N LYS A 266 1.52 19.16 27.82
CA LYS A 266 1.42 17.87 28.53
C LYS A 266 2.31 16.83 27.87
N PHE A 267 2.21 16.60 26.56
CA PHE A 267 3.04 15.60 25.87
C PHE A 267 4.54 15.92 25.93
N LYS A 268 4.94 17.20 25.94
CA LYS A 268 6.35 17.59 26.15
C LYS A 268 6.93 17.31 27.54
N SER A 269 6.09 16.97 28.53
CA SER A 269 6.57 16.74 29.91
C SER A 269 7.25 15.39 30.13
N LYS A 270 7.04 14.41 29.23
CA LYS A 270 7.66 13.07 29.29
C LYS A 270 8.17 12.64 27.92
N THR A 271 9.04 11.64 27.90
CA THR A 271 9.53 11.00 26.67
C THR A 271 8.43 10.18 26.00
N ARG A 272 8.60 9.87 24.71
CA ARG A 272 7.65 9.01 23.96
C ARG A 272 7.45 7.66 24.63
N ASN A 273 8.52 7.03 25.13
CA ASN A 273 8.43 5.71 25.75
C ASN A 273 7.72 5.74 27.11
N GLU A 274 7.90 6.79 27.91
CA GLU A 274 7.13 6.98 29.15
C GLU A 274 5.63 7.14 28.85
N TRP A 275 5.27 7.94 27.84
CA TRP A 275 3.88 8.06 27.42
C TRP A 275 3.32 6.75 26.86
N ALA A 276 4.08 6.04 26.03
CA ALA A 276 3.66 4.76 25.49
C ALA A 276 3.31 3.76 26.61
N SER A 277 4.13 3.67 27.66
CA SER A 277 3.87 2.78 28.81
C SER A 277 2.64 3.20 29.64
N ILE A 278 2.36 4.50 29.74
CA ILE A 278 1.14 5.01 30.39
C ILE A 278 -0.10 4.63 29.56
N PHE A 279 -0.09 4.94 28.26
CA PHE A 279 -1.24 4.74 27.38
C PHE A 279 -1.45 3.27 26.95
N GLU A 280 -0.44 2.40 27.06
CA GLU A 280 -0.59 0.95 26.85
C GLU A 280 -1.69 0.34 27.73
N LYS A 281 -1.94 0.93 28.90
CA LYS A 281 -2.93 0.45 29.89
C LYS A 281 -4.28 1.15 29.78
N VAL A 282 -4.45 2.07 28.82
CA VAL A 282 -5.62 2.94 28.69
C VAL A 282 -6.17 2.87 27.27
N ASP A 283 -7.45 2.53 27.15
CA ASP A 283 -8.15 2.56 25.86
C ASP A 283 -8.48 4.01 25.47
N ALA A 284 -7.47 4.71 24.91
CA ALA A 284 -7.52 6.15 24.64
C ALA A 284 -7.14 6.52 23.19
N CYS A 285 -6.88 5.54 22.33
CA CYS A 285 -6.40 5.77 20.94
C CYS A 285 -5.12 6.64 20.88
N VAL A 286 -4.17 6.39 21.79
CA VAL A 286 -2.87 7.09 21.81
C VAL A 286 -1.74 6.07 21.66
N THR A 287 -0.89 6.27 20.65
CA THR A 287 0.20 5.32 20.31
C THR A 287 1.51 6.05 19.99
N PRO A 288 2.68 5.44 20.23
CA PRO A 288 3.94 6.03 19.80
C PRO A 288 4.05 6.05 18.27
N VAL A 289 4.60 7.12 17.71
CA VAL A 289 5.07 7.14 16.32
C VAL A 289 6.43 6.45 16.29
N LEU A 290 6.51 5.30 15.62
CA LEU A 290 7.71 4.46 15.56
C LEU A 290 8.55 4.76 14.32
N ASP A 291 9.87 4.73 14.49
CA ASP A 291 10.84 4.73 13.40
C ASP A 291 10.88 3.33 12.75
N LEU A 292 11.26 3.23 11.46
CA LEU A 292 11.29 1.96 10.72
C LEU A 292 12.06 0.85 11.43
N GLU A 293 13.15 1.21 12.12
CA GLU A 293 14.02 0.32 12.86
C GLU A 293 13.37 -0.26 14.12
N GLU A 294 12.39 0.45 14.69
CA GLU A 294 11.68 0.10 15.93
C GLU A 294 10.44 -0.77 15.66
N VAL A 295 9.85 -0.67 14.45
CA VAL A 295 8.56 -1.30 14.12
C VAL A 295 8.57 -2.81 14.40
N LYS A 296 9.61 -3.52 13.94
CA LYS A 296 9.72 -4.98 14.10
C LYS A 296 9.76 -5.41 15.57
N ASP A 297 10.21 -4.53 16.46
CA ASP A 297 10.44 -4.80 17.86
C ASP A 297 9.26 -4.39 18.75
N SER A 298 8.22 -3.76 18.19
CA SER A 298 7.00 -3.44 18.90
C SER A 298 6.18 -4.69 19.29
N GLU A 299 5.48 -4.61 20.42
CA GLU A 299 4.65 -5.71 20.92
C GLU A 299 3.54 -6.12 19.93
N LEU A 300 2.94 -5.17 19.20
CA LEU A 300 1.97 -5.47 18.14
C LEU A 300 2.55 -6.40 17.07
N HIS A 301 3.76 -6.10 16.62
CA HIS A 301 4.39 -6.83 15.52
C HIS A 301 5.02 -8.15 15.97
N LYS A 302 5.59 -8.20 17.18
CA LYS A 302 6.08 -9.43 17.83
C LYS A 302 4.96 -10.41 18.13
N SER A 303 3.91 -9.99 18.84
CA SER A 303 2.77 -10.84 19.21
C SER A 303 2.05 -11.43 18.00
N ARG A 304 2.09 -10.75 16.86
CA ARG A 304 1.49 -11.22 15.61
C ARG A 304 2.48 -11.89 14.64
N ASN A 305 3.77 -11.98 14.97
CA ASN A 305 4.81 -12.49 14.06
C ASN A 305 4.74 -11.83 12.67
N ASN A 306 4.70 -10.50 12.61
CA ASN A 306 4.54 -9.76 11.34
C ASN A 306 5.78 -9.77 10.46
N PHE A 307 6.94 -9.81 11.10
CA PHE A 307 8.25 -9.73 10.50
C PHE A 307 8.90 -11.12 10.52
N ARG A 308 9.40 -11.60 9.38
CA ARG A 308 10.05 -12.92 9.28
C ARG A 308 11.50 -12.84 9.80
N PRO A 309 11.95 -13.74 10.67
CA PRO A 309 13.29 -13.67 11.26
C PRO A 309 14.44 -13.94 10.28
N ASP A 310 14.21 -14.67 9.18
CA ASP A 310 15.27 -15.22 8.32
C ASP A 310 15.67 -14.37 7.09
N GLU A 311 15.20 -13.12 6.98
CA GLU A 311 15.56 -12.23 5.87
C GLU A 311 16.41 -11.05 6.36
N SER A 312 17.54 -10.76 5.68
CA SER A 312 18.45 -9.65 5.99
C SER A 312 17.77 -8.27 6.01
N LEU A 313 16.59 -8.18 5.39
CA LEU A 313 15.62 -7.11 5.53
C LEU A 313 14.25 -7.75 5.79
N SER A 314 13.92 -7.95 7.06
CA SER A 314 12.63 -8.51 7.45
C SER A 314 11.49 -7.62 6.96
N GLN A 315 10.66 -8.15 6.06
CA GLN A 315 9.51 -7.44 5.49
C GLN A 315 8.19 -8.04 6.00
N PRO A 316 7.13 -7.24 6.20
CA PRO A 316 5.83 -7.75 6.58
C PRO A 316 5.30 -8.76 5.54
N SER A 317 4.47 -9.69 5.99
CA SER A 317 3.84 -10.70 5.13
C SER A 317 2.34 -10.75 5.36
N PRO A 318 1.53 -10.94 4.30
CA PRO A 318 0.10 -11.18 4.47
C PRO A 318 -0.15 -12.48 5.25
N ARG A 319 -1.34 -12.60 5.84
CA ARG A 319 -1.80 -13.79 6.57
C ARG A 319 -3.17 -14.23 6.05
N ILE A 320 -3.30 -15.51 5.76
CA ILE A 320 -4.57 -16.22 5.54
C ILE A 320 -4.47 -17.46 6.41
N TYR A 321 -5.56 -17.76 7.11
CA TYR A 321 -5.68 -18.97 7.91
C TYR A 321 -6.78 -19.84 7.32
N SER A 322 -6.45 -21.07 6.98
CA SER A 322 -7.44 -22.13 6.80
C SER A 322 -8.16 -22.40 8.13
N SER A 323 -9.29 -23.12 8.08
CA SER A 323 -10.00 -23.54 9.29
C SER A 323 -9.12 -24.36 10.25
N GLN A 324 -8.14 -25.09 9.73
CA GLN A 324 -7.20 -25.88 10.52
C GLN A 324 -6.10 -25.00 11.14
N GLU A 325 -5.58 -24.02 10.40
CA GLU A 325 -4.57 -23.10 10.91
C GLU A 325 -5.16 -22.12 11.94
N LEU A 326 -6.40 -21.68 11.74
CA LEU A 326 -7.11 -20.80 12.67
C LEU A 326 -7.23 -21.43 14.06
N LYS A 327 -7.54 -22.74 14.13
CA LYS A 327 -7.62 -23.50 15.38
C LYS A 327 -6.31 -23.58 16.16
N LYS A 328 -5.17 -23.32 15.51
CA LYS A 328 -3.83 -23.39 16.12
C LYS A 328 -3.38 -22.03 16.66
N LEU A 329 -4.12 -20.95 16.44
CA LEU A 329 -3.77 -19.65 16.99
C LEU A 329 -3.96 -19.61 18.51
N PRO A 330 -3.04 -18.99 19.27
CA PRO A 330 -3.16 -18.87 20.72
C PRO A 330 -4.42 -18.06 21.09
N ALA A 331 -5.43 -18.80 21.56
CA ALA A 331 -6.70 -18.42 22.19
C ALA A 331 -7.61 -17.36 21.51
N LYS A 332 -8.71 -17.90 20.95
CA LYS A 332 -10.07 -17.34 20.73
C LYS A 332 -10.18 -16.02 19.96
N LEU A 333 -10.17 -16.15 18.62
CA LEU A 333 -11.14 -15.39 17.82
C LEU A 333 -12.57 -15.89 18.11
#